data_AF-A0A1D1ZQH8-F1
#
_entry.id   AF-A0A1D1ZQH8-F1
#
_cell.length_a   1.000
_cell.length_b   1.000
_cell.length_c   1.000
_cell.angle_alpha   90.00
_cell.angle_beta   90.00
_cell.angle_gamma   90.00
#
_symmetry.space_group_name_H-M   'P 1'
#
loop_
_entity.id
_entity.type
_entity.pdbx_description
1 polymer ?
#
loop_
_entity_poly.entity_id
_entity_poly.type
_entity_poly.pdbx_seq_one_letter_code
_entity_poly.pdbx_strand_id
1 'polypeptide(L)'
;MPGSIPRPTYLNLLEVGQHEPGPVRYSADQLRTCLLLAGWKPKLASRAVNRVFLLVQERLALAPADPASLVGGLREACPGLWEASLPRSDLEALLLGGFTTQAPDSTLLPDLRSAMSLSERRTSVTILLCGTSGTGKSTLASLLAGRLGIPALLSTDAVRHALRAFSTDPLLAASSYACGPLVAGAGAAPGDERGAAVRGFKAQCAGVAPGVERLAAAAAVRRQSMVVEGVHLRPGWAAAMAARLTSPTHHVLPFLVCIANEAKHAERFAVRSKTMTLRPDANRYVRHLRSIRVIQDHLLRDAGAHLIPVVNNTNVDRSLATIHATVLACLRLGSAGVTGAPAPPSGAEAACAALAGEFARCRAAAWSGRAALDGIRAARRGAGAGPGEPGAGSESAGPSTSAALSAASSPGGAPWPGAGRGGEGAVDESWYASDGEESWAGSGSSGGAERDGTGLGWAEGSVEEGEREEEEEEEV
;
A
#
# COMPACT_ATOMS: atom_id res chain seq x y z
N MET A 1 -46.93 -4.73 39.52
CA MET A 1 -46.58 -4.05 38.25
C MET A 1 -45.23 -3.36 38.42
N PRO A 2 -44.10 -3.97 38.03
CA PRO A 2 -42.80 -3.29 38.05
C PRO A 2 -42.66 -2.32 36.87
N GLY A 3 -42.06 -1.15 37.10
CA GLY A 3 -41.96 -0.08 36.10
C GLY A 3 -41.06 -0.44 34.91
N SER A 4 -41.44 0.03 33.73
CA SER A 4 -40.65 -0.13 32.51
C SER A 4 -39.39 0.73 32.54
N ILE A 5 -38.22 0.09 32.62
CA ILE A 5 -36.94 0.74 32.34
C ILE A 5 -36.94 1.16 30.85
N PRO A 6 -36.73 2.44 30.51
CA PRO A 6 -36.67 2.86 29.11
C PRO A 6 -35.45 2.23 28.44
N ARG A 7 -35.67 1.57 27.29
CA ARG A 7 -34.57 1.04 26.47
C ARG A 7 -33.74 2.21 25.93
N PRO A 8 -32.41 2.26 26.13
CA PRO A 8 -31.59 3.32 25.56
C PRO A 8 -31.51 3.16 24.05
N THR A 9 -32.10 4.12 23.32
CA THR A 9 -31.94 4.22 21.86
C THR A 9 -30.51 4.65 21.57
N TYR A 10 -29.70 3.75 20.99
CA TYR A 10 -28.28 3.95 20.68
C TYR A 10 -27.96 5.12 19.72
N LEU A 11 -28.96 5.84 19.23
CA LEU A 11 -28.81 7.02 18.35
C LEU A 11 -28.36 8.28 19.09
N ASN A 12 -28.58 8.40 20.40
CA ASN A 12 -28.27 9.62 21.17
C ASN A 12 -26.80 9.78 21.59
N LEU A 13 -25.91 8.89 21.12
CA LEU A 13 -24.44 9.03 21.27
C LEU A 13 -23.74 9.45 19.96
N LEU A 14 -24.53 9.87 18.95
CA LEU A 14 -24.03 10.33 17.65
C LEU A 14 -24.23 11.83 17.41
N GLU A 15 -24.42 12.63 18.47
CA GLU A 15 -24.06 14.06 18.44
C GLU A 15 -22.53 14.21 18.44
N VAL A 16 -21.90 13.73 17.36
CA VAL A 16 -20.60 14.22 16.93
C VAL A 16 -20.84 15.67 16.50
N GLY A 17 -20.72 16.58 17.47
CA GLY A 17 -20.82 18.00 17.21
C GLY A 17 -19.96 18.36 16.00
N GLN A 18 -20.52 19.16 15.09
CA GLN A 18 -19.78 19.65 13.94
C GLN A 18 -18.72 20.64 14.44
N HIS A 19 -17.60 20.09 14.89
CA HIS A 19 -16.40 20.83 15.19
C HIS A 19 -15.93 21.42 13.86
N GLU A 20 -16.22 22.70 13.64
CA GLU A 20 -15.46 23.48 12.66
C GLU A 20 -13.98 23.27 13.01
N PRO A 21 -13.15 22.82 12.04
CA PRO A 21 -11.74 22.63 12.31
C PRO A 21 -11.14 24.01 12.55
N GLY A 22 -10.72 24.25 13.80
CA GLY A 22 -9.93 25.42 14.16
C GLY A 22 -8.66 25.51 13.30
N PRO A 23 -7.95 26.66 13.31
CA PRO A 23 -6.81 26.89 12.43
C PRO A 23 -5.81 25.74 12.52
N VAL A 24 -5.57 25.08 11.38
CA VAL A 24 -4.76 23.86 11.32
C VAL A 24 -3.35 24.21 11.76
N ARG A 25 -2.86 23.43 12.73
CA ARG A 25 -1.51 23.54 13.26
C ARG A 25 -0.65 22.44 12.67
N TYR A 26 0.57 22.80 12.33
CA TYR A 26 1.53 21.90 11.74
C TYR A 26 2.80 21.91 12.58
N SER A 27 3.14 20.75 13.15
CA SER A 27 4.46 20.53 13.73
C SER A 27 5.48 20.15 12.64
N ALA A 28 6.77 20.28 12.96
CA ALA A 28 7.84 19.88 12.06
C ALA A 28 7.73 18.41 11.61
N ASP A 29 7.35 17.51 12.52
CA ASP A 29 7.23 16.08 12.21
C ASP A 29 5.96 15.75 11.41
N GLN A 30 4.85 16.47 11.63
CA GLN A 30 3.65 16.34 10.79
C GLN A 30 3.95 16.75 9.33
N LEU A 31 4.62 17.88 9.11
CA LEU A 31 5.01 18.30 7.76
C LEU A 31 6.03 17.35 7.13
N ARG A 32 7.00 16.86 7.91
CA ARG A 32 7.97 15.87 7.42
C ARG A 32 7.26 14.58 6.98
N THR A 33 6.29 14.13 7.75
CA THR A 33 5.43 12.99 7.40
C THR A 33 4.65 13.26 6.12
N CYS A 34 4.00 14.42 5.98
CA CYS A 34 3.28 14.81 4.75
C CYS A 34 4.17 14.81 3.50
N LEU A 35 5.43 15.25 3.61
CA LEU A 35 6.39 15.23 2.50
C LEU A 35 6.86 13.80 2.18
N LEU A 36 7.16 12.98 3.19
CA LEU A 36 7.53 11.57 3.02
C LEU A 36 6.39 10.76 2.36
N LEU A 37 5.15 11.03 2.75
CA LEU A 37 3.93 10.52 2.12
C LEU A 37 3.91 10.92 0.64
N ALA A 38 4.12 12.20 0.34
CA ALA A 38 4.19 12.72 -1.03
C ALA A 38 5.44 12.26 -1.84
N GLY A 39 6.17 11.24 -1.38
CA GLY A 39 7.29 10.63 -2.09
C GLY A 39 8.64 11.33 -1.91
N TRP A 40 8.75 12.32 -1.03
CA TRP A 40 10.00 13.06 -0.83
C TRP A 40 11.06 12.21 -0.14
N LYS A 41 12.32 12.41 -0.52
CA LYS A 41 13.47 11.78 0.15
C LYS A 41 13.63 12.34 1.57
N PRO A 42 13.91 11.52 2.61
CA PRO A 42 13.98 11.99 4.00
C PRO A 42 14.88 13.21 4.23
N LYS A 43 16.09 13.23 3.64
CA LYS A 43 17.02 14.37 3.73
C LYS A 43 16.46 15.66 3.10
N LEU A 44 15.64 15.56 2.05
CA LEU A 44 14.98 16.71 1.43
C LEU A 44 13.79 17.17 2.27
N ALA A 45 12.97 16.24 2.77
CA ALA A 45 11.85 16.54 3.64
C ALA A 45 12.29 17.28 4.92
N SER A 46 13.33 16.81 5.62
CA SER A 46 13.86 17.51 6.80
C SER A 46 14.41 18.90 6.47
N ARG A 47 15.11 19.07 5.33
CA ARG A 47 15.59 20.39 4.89
C ARG A 47 14.44 21.34 4.52
N ALA A 48 13.38 20.82 3.89
CA ALA A 48 12.18 21.59 3.55
C ALA A 48 11.53 22.16 4.82
N VAL A 49 11.23 21.28 5.78
CA VAL A 49 10.57 21.64 7.03
C VAL A 49 11.38 22.65 7.83
N ASN A 50 12.68 22.41 8.04
CA ASN A 50 13.53 23.33 8.79
C ASN A 50 13.56 24.72 8.13
N ARG A 51 13.63 24.79 6.80
CA ARG A 51 13.58 26.06 6.06
C ARG A 51 12.21 26.74 6.20
N VAL A 52 11.11 26.00 6.13
CA VAL A 52 9.76 26.57 6.32
C VAL A 52 9.60 27.16 7.70
N PHE A 53 10.03 26.48 8.77
CA PHE A 53 9.93 27.02 10.13
C PHE A 53 10.75 28.31 10.33
N LEU A 54 11.95 28.40 9.74
CA LEU A 54 12.74 29.64 9.72
C LEU A 54 12.02 30.76 8.96
N LEU A 55 11.53 30.50 7.74
CA LEU A 55 10.78 31.49 6.95
C LEU A 55 9.49 31.94 7.64
N VAL A 56 8.84 31.06 8.40
CA VAL A 56 7.66 31.39 9.21
C VAL A 56 8.04 32.32 10.36
N GLN A 57 9.12 32.03 11.07
CA GLN A 57 9.64 32.89 12.14
C GLN A 57 10.04 34.28 11.61
N GLU A 58 10.75 34.34 10.48
CA GLU A 58 11.16 35.59 9.83
C GLU A 58 9.95 36.42 9.38
N ARG A 59 8.97 35.81 8.70
CA ARG A 59 7.83 36.53 8.13
C ARG A 59 6.76 36.93 9.14
N LEU A 60 6.59 36.18 10.23
CA LEU A 60 5.73 36.58 11.35
C LEU A 60 6.32 37.76 12.16
N ALA A 61 7.62 38.05 12.03
CA ALA A 61 8.26 39.21 12.63
C ALA A 61 8.15 40.49 11.77
N LEU A 62 7.68 40.39 10.52
CA LEU A 62 7.46 41.53 9.64
C LEU A 62 6.19 42.29 10.00
N ALA A 63 6.19 43.61 9.77
CA ALA A 63 5.01 44.45 9.99
C ALA A 63 3.82 43.97 9.15
N PRO A 64 2.56 44.06 9.63
CA PRO A 64 1.39 43.56 8.88
C PRO A 64 1.11 44.24 7.53
N ALA A 65 1.78 45.36 7.24
CA ALA A 65 1.71 46.06 5.95
C ALA A 65 2.77 45.57 4.93
N ASP A 66 3.70 44.71 5.34
CA ASP A 66 4.71 44.14 4.46
C ASP A 66 4.10 43.02 3.60
N PRO A 67 4.24 43.05 2.26
CA PRO A 67 3.68 42.01 1.37
C PRO A 67 4.28 40.61 1.56
N ALA A 68 5.39 40.47 2.30
CA ALA A 68 5.97 39.19 2.70
C ALA A 68 5.55 38.71 4.10
N SER A 69 4.81 39.53 4.87
CA SER A 69 4.26 39.14 6.18
C SER A 69 3.29 37.96 6.06
N LEU A 70 3.16 37.16 7.12
CA LEU A 70 2.25 36.01 7.17
C LEU A 70 1.12 36.25 8.16
N VAL A 71 -0.09 35.83 7.79
CA VAL A 71 -1.21 35.73 8.74
C VAL A 71 -1.09 34.39 9.47
N GLY A 72 -0.88 34.42 10.79
CA GLY A 72 -0.75 33.18 11.56
C GLY A 72 -0.08 33.37 12.91
N GLY A 73 0.52 32.29 13.41
CA GLY A 73 1.30 32.32 14.63
C GLY A 73 2.22 31.11 14.75
N LEU A 74 3.32 31.29 15.49
CA LEU A 74 4.24 30.23 15.89
C LEU A 74 4.12 30.05 17.40
N ARG A 75 3.95 28.80 17.86
CA ARG A 75 3.77 28.45 19.28
C ARG A 75 4.67 27.28 19.64
N GLU A 76 5.28 27.34 20.81
CA GLU A 76 5.83 26.16 21.46
C GLU A 76 4.70 25.39 22.16
N ALA A 77 4.46 24.14 21.75
CA ALA A 77 3.40 23.29 22.31
C ALA A 77 3.85 22.59 23.60
N CYS A 78 5.11 22.16 23.62
CA CYS A 78 5.89 21.73 24.78
C CYS A 78 7.38 22.01 24.47
N PRO A 79 8.30 22.00 25.45
CA PRO A 79 9.70 22.39 25.24
C PRO A 79 10.35 21.69 24.03
N GLY A 80 10.80 22.48 23.05
CA GLY A 80 11.40 22.02 21.79
C GLY A 80 10.42 21.64 20.67
N LEU A 81 9.12 21.50 20.94
CA LEU A 81 8.10 21.20 19.94
C LEU A 81 7.36 22.46 19.48
N TRP A 82 7.72 22.94 18.30
CA TRP A 82 7.11 24.12 17.68
C TRP A 82 5.99 23.75 16.69
N GLU A 83 4.88 24.47 16.79
CA GLU A 83 3.71 24.40 15.92
C GLU A 83 3.55 25.71 15.15
N ALA A 84 3.43 25.63 13.82
CA ALA A 84 3.03 26.75 12.98
C ALA A 84 1.52 26.68 12.69
N SER A 85 0.80 27.77 12.93
CA SER A 85 -0.63 27.94 12.63
C SER A 85 -0.76 28.91 11.46
N LEU A 86 -0.96 28.39 10.25
CA LEU A 86 -0.91 29.14 8.99
C LEU A 86 -2.04 28.73 8.04
N PRO A 87 -2.51 29.62 7.15
CA PRO A 87 -3.29 29.24 5.99
C PRO A 87 -2.55 28.20 5.15
N ARG A 88 -3.30 27.21 4.65
CA ARG A 88 -2.73 26.12 3.86
C ARG A 88 -2.14 26.58 2.52
N SER A 89 -2.69 27.63 1.92
CA SER A 89 -2.11 28.32 0.75
C SER A 89 -0.67 28.76 1.00
N ASP A 90 -0.42 29.35 2.17
CA ASP A 90 0.83 30.01 2.51
C ASP A 90 1.87 28.95 2.86
N LEU A 91 1.46 27.91 3.60
CA LEU A 91 2.27 26.73 3.86
C LEU A 91 2.66 26.00 2.56
N GLU A 92 1.72 25.80 1.64
CA GLU A 92 2.01 25.23 0.31
C GLU A 92 2.99 26.13 -0.48
N ALA A 93 2.79 27.44 -0.48
CA ALA A 93 3.69 28.39 -1.14
C ALA A 93 5.11 28.41 -0.52
N LEU A 94 5.24 28.30 0.80
CA LEU A 94 6.53 28.19 1.50
C LEU A 94 7.22 26.85 1.21
N LEU A 95 6.47 25.75 1.24
CA LEU A 95 6.96 24.41 0.92
C LEU A 95 7.41 24.27 -0.54
N LEU A 96 6.80 25.00 -1.49
CA LEU A 96 7.22 25.03 -2.90
C LEU A 96 8.34 26.04 -3.16
N GLY A 97 8.26 27.24 -2.59
CA GLY A 97 9.23 28.32 -2.77
C GLY A 97 10.64 27.97 -2.28
N GLY A 98 10.76 26.99 -1.39
CA GLY A 98 12.04 26.42 -0.99
C GLY A 98 12.81 25.65 -2.08
N PHE A 99 12.18 25.32 -3.23
CA PHE A 99 12.64 24.29 -4.18
C PHE A 99 12.77 24.75 -5.64
N THR A 100 12.85 26.06 -5.91
CA THR A 100 12.94 26.64 -7.26
C THR A 100 14.17 26.21 -8.09
N THR A 101 15.10 25.42 -7.54
CA THR A 101 16.30 24.90 -8.22
C THR A 101 16.21 23.42 -8.61
N GLN A 102 15.17 22.69 -8.19
CA GLN A 102 14.88 21.34 -8.68
C GLN A 102 13.40 21.30 -9.07
N ALA A 103 13.13 21.34 -10.37
CA ALA A 103 11.77 21.27 -10.90
C ALA A 103 11.07 20.02 -10.32
N PRO A 104 10.02 20.17 -9.51
CA PRO A 104 9.31 19.03 -8.96
C PRO A 104 8.61 18.27 -10.09
N ASP A 105 8.59 16.94 -10.01
CA ASP A 105 7.66 16.13 -10.80
C ASP A 105 6.24 16.72 -10.63
N SER A 106 5.49 16.82 -11.73
CA SER A 106 4.21 17.54 -11.77
C SER A 106 3.14 17.01 -10.81
N THR A 107 3.35 15.81 -10.24
CA THR A 107 2.47 15.21 -9.24
C THR A 107 2.79 15.60 -7.79
N LEU A 108 3.97 16.15 -7.48
CA LEU A 108 4.42 16.35 -6.09
C LEU A 108 3.55 17.33 -5.29
N LEU A 109 3.01 18.39 -5.91
CA LEU A 109 2.07 19.30 -5.25
C LEU A 109 0.69 18.64 -5.04
N PRO A 110 0.05 18.00 -6.04
CA PRO A 110 -1.11 17.14 -5.83
C PRO A 110 -0.93 16.07 -4.73
N ASP A 111 0.24 15.45 -4.65
CA ASP A 111 0.58 14.45 -3.64
C ASP A 111 0.70 15.05 -2.24
N LEU A 112 1.42 16.17 -2.11
CA LEU A 112 1.50 16.93 -0.85
C LEU A 112 0.10 17.35 -0.39
N ARG A 113 -0.75 17.81 -1.32
CA ARG A 113 -2.14 18.16 -1.02
C ARG A 113 -2.96 16.98 -0.51
N SER A 114 -2.80 15.80 -1.12
CA SER A 114 -3.48 14.58 -0.68
C SER A 114 -2.97 14.11 0.70
N ALA A 115 -1.66 14.13 0.92
CA ALA A 115 -1.03 13.78 2.19
C ALA A 115 -1.44 14.72 3.35
N MET A 116 -1.45 16.03 3.11
CA MET A 116 -1.94 17.02 4.06
C MET A 116 -3.43 16.81 4.37
N SER A 117 -4.27 16.63 3.35
CA SER A 117 -5.72 16.38 3.56
C SER A 117 -6.01 15.09 4.34
N LEU A 118 -5.14 14.07 4.21
CA LEU A 118 -5.20 12.83 4.99
C LEU A 118 -4.80 13.06 6.45
N SER A 119 -3.68 13.77 6.68
CA SER A 119 -3.21 14.14 8.03
C SER A 119 -4.20 15.05 8.77
N GLU A 120 -4.87 15.95 8.05
CA GLU A 120 -5.90 16.87 8.55
C GLU A 120 -7.28 16.19 8.74
N ARG A 121 -7.44 14.91 8.34
CA ARG A 121 -8.72 14.18 8.30
C ARG A 121 -9.82 14.85 7.46
N ARG A 122 -9.44 15.74 6.53
CA ARG A 122 -10.34 16.30 5.51
C ARG A 122 -10.76 15.27 4.48
N THR A 123 -9.87 14.32 4.18
CA THR A 123 -10.18 13.07 3.51
C THR A 123 -9.69 11.89 4.36
N SER A 124 -10.20 10.70 4.07
CA SER A 124 -9.85 9.46 4.75
C SER A 124 -9.94 8.28 3.78
N VAL A 125 -9.24 7.19 4.10
CA VAL A 125 -9.19 6.01 3.21
C VAL A 125 -9.27 4.70 3.98
N THR A 126 -10.15 3.81 3.54
CA THR A 126 -10.18 2.40 3.93
C THR A 126 -9.53 1.58 2.82
N ILE A 127 -8.39 0.96 3.10
CA ILE A 127 -7.67 0.11 2.13
C ILE A 127 -7.99 -1.35 2.45
N LEU A 128 -8.45 -2.12 1.47
CA LEU A 128 -8.83 -3.53 1.65
C LEU A 128 -7.80 -4.44 0.96
N LEU A 129 -7.05 -5.21 1.74
CA LEU A 129 -6.02 -6.14 1.25
C LEU A 129 -6.54 -7.58 1.32
N CYS A 130 -7.19 -7.99 0.24
CA CYS A 130 -7.80 -9.31 0.08
C CYS A 130 -6.74 -10.36 -0.27
N GLY A 131 -7.03 -11.64 0.00
CA GLY A 131 -6.23 -12.77 -0.52
C GLY A 131 -5.99 -13.89 0.48
N THR A 132 -5.39 -15.00 0.04
CA THR A 132 -5.24 -16.20 0.86
C THR A 132 -4.10 -16.11 1.88
N SER A 133 -3.97 -17.12 2.75
CA SER A 133 -2.76 -17.30 3.57
C SER A 133 -1.51 -17.40 2.68
N GLY A 134 -0.33 -17.09 3.20
CA GLY A 134 0.97 -17.17 2.49
C GLY A 134 1.27 -16.05 1.49
N THR A 135 0.29 -15.24 1.10
CA THR A 135 0.47 -14.19 0.07
C THR A 135 1.18 -12.91 0.56
N GLY A 136 1.46 -12.80 1.87
CA GLY A 136 2.19 -11.67 2.48
C GLY A 136 1.33 -10.44 2.80
N LYS A 137 0.02 -10.60 2.95
CA LYS A 137 -0.94 -9.51 3.21
C LYS A 137 -0.63 -8.72 4.47
N SER A 138 -0.51 -9.39 5.62
CA SER A 138 -0.32 -8.74 6.92
C SER A 138 0.98 -7.93 6.96
N THR A 139 2.08 -8.47 6.41
CA THR A 139 3.35 -7.72 6.21
C THR A 139 3.15 -6.47 5.33
N LEU A 140 2.47 -6.62 4.19
CA LEU A 140 2.18 -5.52 3.27
C LEU A 140 1.25 -4.48 3.90
N ALA A 141 0.31 -4.92 4.74
CA ALA A 141 -0.64 -4.09 5.47
C ALA A 141 0.05 -3.24 6.54
N SER A 142 0.91 -3.85 7.38
CA SER A 142 1.68 -3.13 8.40
C SER A 142 2.66 -2.12 7.78
N LEU A 143 3.37 -2.51 6.71
CA LEU A 143 4.26 -1.60 5.99
C LEU A 143 3.49 -0.45 5.31
N LEU A 144 2.31 -0.72 4.75
CA LEU A 144 1.46 0.29 4.12
C LEU A 144 0.84 1.23 5.16
N ALA A 145 0.36 0.70 6.29
CA ALA A 145 -0.20 1.45 7.40
C ALA A 145 0.85 2.40 7.99
N GLY A 146 2.04 1.89 8.33
CA GLY A 146 3.16 2.68 8.80
C GLY A 146 3.62 3.73 7.78
N ARG A 147 3.72 3.36 6.50
CA ARG A 147 4.09 4.30 5.43
C ARG A 147 3.06 5.39 5.17
N LEU A 148 1.77 5.09 5.34
CA LEU A 148 0.66 6.04 5.17
C LEU A 148 0.31 6.85 6.44
N GLY A 149 0.95 6.58 7.57
CA GLY A 149 0.59 7.18 8.86
C GLY A 149 -0.81 6.78 9.34
N ILE A 150 -1.29 5.60 8.94
CA ILE A 150 -2.61 5.07 9.30
C ILE A 150 -2.45 4.17 10.54
N PRO A 151 -2.93 4.57 11.73
CA PRO A 151 -2.75 3.77 12.95
C PRO A 151 -3.76 2.62 13.07
N ALA A 152 -4.87 2.66 12.34
CA ALA A 152 -5.91 1.64 12.39
C ALA A 152 -5.62 0.51 11.38
N LEU A 153 -5.05 -0.59 11.87
CA LEU A 153 -4.88 -1.84 11.13
C LEU A 153 -5.82 -2.90 11.70
N LEU A 154 -6.63 -3.54 10.85
CA LEU A 154 -7.62 -4.55 11.22
C LEU A 154 -7.39 -5.82 10.40
N SER A 155 -7.14 -6.96 11.06
CA SER A 155 -7.19 -8.26 10.39
C SER A 155 -8.59 -8.88 10.50
N THR A 156 -9.09 -9.49 9.42
CA THR A 156 -10.37 -10.21 9.46
C THR A 156 -10.34 -11.43 10.39
N ASP A 157 -9.15 -12.00 10.65
CA ASP A 157 -9.00 -13.12 11.57
C ASP A 157 -9.17 -12.69 13.02
N ALA A 158 -8.74 -11.48 13.40
CA ALA A 158 -9.08 -10.90 14.70
C ALA A 158 -10.60 -10.72 14.89
N VAL A 159 -11.33 -10.37 13.83
CA VAL A 159 -12.81 -10.32 13.85
C VAL A 159 -13.40 -11.73 13.97
N ARG A 160 -12.84 -12.73 13.28
CA ARG A 160 -13.25 -14.15 13.40
C ARG A 160 -13.05 -14.66 14.83
N HIS A 161 -11.90 -14.38 15.45
CA HIS A 161 -11.61 -14.78 16.84
C HIS A 161 -12.55 -14.09 17.84
N ALA A 162 -12.79 -12.78 17.68
CA ALA A 162 -13.77 -12.07 18.50
C ALA A 162 -15.20 -12.62 18.36
N LEU A 163 -15.59 -13.12 17.18
CA LEU A 163 -16.89 -13.78 16.97
C LEU A 163 -16.91 -15.22 17.53
N ARG A 164 -15.81 -15.97 17.45
CA ARG A 164 -15.65 -17.32 18.02
C ARG A 164 -15.92 -17.33 19.54
N ALA A 165 -15.49 -16.30 20.26
CA ALA A 165 -15.74 -16.16 21.71
C ALA A 165 -17.23 -16.12 22.11
N PHE A 166 -18.14 -15.83 21.16
CA PHE A 166 -19.58 -15.73 21.41
C PHE A 166 -20.42 -16.65 20.52
N SER A 167 -19.80 -17.63 19.84
CA SER A 167 -20.47 -18.50 18.87
C SER A 167 -19.93 -19.92 18.91
N THR A 168 -20.84 -20.90 18.84
CA THR A 168 -20.52 -22.33 18.72
C THR A 168 -20.43 -22.79 17.26
N ASP A 169 -20.47 -21.87 16.29
CA ASP A 169 -20.34 -22.20 14.86
C ASP A 169 -18.95 -22.78 14.54
N PRO A 170 -18.84 -24.06 14.12
CA PRO A 170 -17.54 -24.68 13.81
C PRO A 170 -16.82 -24.00 12.63
N LEU A 171 -17.54 -23.25 11.77
CA LEU A 171 -16.92 -22.46 10.71
C LEU A 171 -16.06 -21.32 11.26
N LEU A 172 -16.32 -20.79 12.46
CA LEU A 172 -15.50 -19.72 13.06
C LEU A 172 -14.26 -20.27 13.78
N ALA A 173 -14.35 -21.49 14.29
CA ALA A 173 -13.22 -22.21 14.89
C ALA A 173 -12.19 -22.63 13.81
N ALA A 174 -12.65 -23.25 12.71
CA ALA A 174 -11.76 -23.80 11.70
C ALA A 174 -11.00 -22.74 10.87
N SER A 175 -9.77 -23.06 10.46
CA SER A 175 -9.05 -22.32 9.43
C SER A 175 -9.81 -22.25 8.09
N SER A 176 -9.76 -21.11 7.37
CA SER A 176 -10.54 -20.88 6.14
C SER A 176 -10.33 -21.89 5.00
N TYR A 177 -9.14 -22.51 4.94
CA TYR A 177 -8.81 -23.58 3.98
C TYR A 177 -9.27 -24.97 4.43
N ALA A 178 -9.73 -25.10 5.68
CA ALA A 178 -10.21 -26.33 6.31
C ALA A 178 -11.74 -26.36 6.51
N CYS A 179 -12.48 -25.28 6.18
CA CYS A 179 -13.94 -25.25 6.30
C CYS A 179 -14.71 -26.18 5.32
N GLY A 180 -14.03 -26.78 4.34
CA GLY A 180 -14.68 -27.57 3.27
C GLY A 180 -15.51 -28.77 3.76
N PRO A 181 -14.97 -29.66 4.62
CA PRO A 181 -15.72 -30.78 5.20
C PRO A 181 -16.93 -30.35 6.02
N LEU A 182 -16.86 -29.19 6.71
CA LEU A 182 -17.93 -28.70 7.59
C LEU A 182 -19.24 -28.36 6.85
N VAL A 183 -19.17 -28.08 5.54
CA VAL A 183 -20.34 -27.82 4.68
C VAL A 183 -20.68 -28.98 3.74
N ALA A 184 -19.89 -30.06 3.74
CA ALA A 184 -20.03 -31.14 2.77
C ALA A 184 -21.34 -31.94 2.93
N GLY A 185 -21.88 -32.02 4.15
CA GLY A 185 -23.14 -32.71 4.43
C GLY A 185 -24.40 -32.06 3.81
N ALA A 186 -24.31 -30.83 3.30
CA ALA A 186 -25.44 -30.07 2.78
C ALA A 186 -25.59 -30.12 1.23
N GLY A 187 -25.28 -31.27 0.62
CA GLY A 187 -25.49 -31.51 -0.83
C GLY A 187 -24.24 -31.44 -1.71
N ALA A 188 -23.05 -31.79 -1.20
CA ALA A 188 -21.88 -31.98 -2.04
C ALA A 188 -21.98 -33.30 -2.83
N ALA A 189 -21.64 -33.27 -4.13
CA ALA A 189 -21.44 -34.49 -4.89
C ALA A 189 -20.19 -35.24 -4.38
N PRO A 190 -20.19 -36.59 -4.33
CA PRO A 190 -19.01 -37.37 -3.95
C PRO A 190 -17.79 -36.99 -4.81
N GLY A 191 -16.67 -36.64 -4.16
CA GLY A 191 -15.43 -36.24 -4.83
C GLY A 191 -15.26 -34.74 -5.13
N ASP A 192 -16.26 -33.88 -4.88
CA ASP A 192 -16.14 -32.43 -5.08
C ASP A 192 -15.38 -31.72 -3.94
N GLU A 193 -14.13 -32.11 -3.70
CA GLU A 193 -13.26 -31.50 -2.69
C GLU A 193 -13.00 -30.00 -2.98
N ARG A 194 -12.82 -29.65 -4.26
CA ARG A 194 -12.54 -28.27 -4.69
C ARG A 194 -13.75 -27.37 -4.44
N GLY A 195 -14.95 -27.79 -4.84
CA GLY A 195 -16.18 -27.04 -4.58
C GLY A 195 -16.54 -27.02 -3.10
N ALA A 196 -16.28 -28.09 -2.35
CA ALA A 196 -16.47 -28.11 -0.90
C ALA A 196 -15.58 -27.06 -0.22
N ALA A 197 -14.28 -27.00 -0.54
CA ALA A 197 -13.37 -25.98 -0.01
C ALA A 197 -13.86 -24.54 -0.29
N VAL A 198 -14.32 -24.27 -1.52
CA VAL A 198 -14.88 -22.95 -1.88
C VAL A 198 -16.21 -22.66 -1.17
N ARG A 199 -17.10 -23.65 -1.01
CA ARG A 199 -18.36 -23.50 -0.27
C ARG A 199 -18.11 -23.19 1.21
N GLY A 200 -17.21 -23.93 1.85
CA GLY A 200 -16.86 -23.75 3.27
C GLY A 200 -16.24 -22.37 3.52
N PHE A 201 -15.27 -22.00 2.67
CA PHE A 201 -14.69 -20.65 2.65
C PHE A 201 -15.75 -19.55 2.52
N LYS A 202 -16.69 -19.67 1.56
CA LYS A 202 -17.77 -18.69 1.37
C LYS A 202 -18.70 -18.60 2.58
N ALA A 203 -19.01 -19.73 3.22
CA ALA A 203 -19.86 -19.77 4.41
C ALA A 203 -19.19 -19.06 5.59
N GLN A 204 -17.92 -19.34 5.89
CA GLN A 204 -17.16 -18.63 6.92
C GLN A 204 -17.08 -17.11 6.63
N CYS A 205 -16.82 -16.72 5.37
CA CYS A 205 -16.83 -15.30 4.98
C CYS A 205 -18.16 -14.61 5.28
N ALA A 206 -19.29 -15.31 5.11
CA ALA A 206 -20.61 -14.74 5.39
C ALA A 206 -20.84 -14.48 6.89
N GLY A 207 -20.26 -15.30 7.77
CA GLY A 207 -20.28 -15.07 9.23
C GLY A 207 -19.40 -13.89 9.67
N VAL A 208 -18.22 -13.73 9.07
CA VAL A 208 -17.24 -12.69 9.45
C VAL A 208 -17.57 -11.31 8.85
N ALA A 209 -18.08 -11.26 7.61
CA ALA A 209 -18.30 -10.02 6.87
C ALA A 209 -19.10 -8.93 7.63
N PRO A 210 -20.23 -9.22 8.33
CA PRO A 210 -20.98 -8.21 9.06
C PRO A 210 -20.19 -7.52 10.18
N GLY A 211 -19.21 -8.20 10.79
CA GLY A 211 -18.33 -7.62 11.80
C GLY A 211 -17.36 -6.60 11.20
N VAL A 212 -16.67 -7.01 10.13
CA VAL A 212 -15.75 -6.14 9.36
C VAL A 212 -16.48 -4.94 8.79
N GLU A 213 -17.68 -5.15 8.23
CA GLU A 213 -18.50 -4.10 7.61
C GLU A 213 -18.90 -3.01 8.60
N ARG A 214 -19.30 -3.38 9.82
CA ARG A 214 -19.61 -2.42 10.89
C ARG A 214 -18.38 -1.60 11.28
N LEU A 215 -17.21 -2.21 11.39
CA LEU A 215 -15.97 -1.51 11.74
C LEU A 215 -15.55 -0.53 10.63
N ALA A 216 -15.59 -0.95 9.37
CA ALA A 216 -15.28 -0.10 8.22
C ALA A 216 -16.27 1.07 8.07
N ALA A 217 -17.58 0.82 8.18
CA ALA A 217 -18.60 1.88 8.14
C ALA A 217 -18.44 2.87 9.32
N ALA A 218 -18.11 2.37 10.51
CA ALA A 218 -17.89 3.20 11.68
C ALA A 218 -16.59 4.02 11.63
N ALA A 219 -15.58 3.58 10.86
CA ALA A 219 -14.39 4.37 10.54
C ALA A 219 -14.70 5.45 9.49
N ALA A 220 -15.47 5.09 8.44
CA ALA A 220 -15.93 6.03 7.40
C ALA A 220 -16.72 7.21 8.00
N VAL A 221 -17.69 6.93 8.88
CA VAL A 221 -18.48 7.96 9.58
C VAL A 221 -17.58 8.89 10.42
N ARG A 222 -16.51 8.38 11.02
CA ARG A 222 -15.55 9.17 11.82
C ARG A 222 -14.45 9.85 11.00
N ARG A 223 -14.48 9.73 9.66
CA ARG A 223 -13.38 10.11 8.74
C ARG A 223 -12.03 9.57 9.22
N GLN A 224 -12.02 8.33 9.68
CA GLN A 224 -10.82 7.62 10.11
C GLN A 224 -10.32 6.74 8.97
N SER A 225 -9.06 6.93 8.58
CA SER A 225 -8.40 6.03 7.66
C SER A 225 -8.05 4.71 8.36
N MET A 226 -8.16 3.60 7.64
CA MET A 226 -7.79 2.27 8.14
C MET A 226 -7.27 1.36 7.01
N VAL A 227 -6.46 0.37 7.38
CA VAL A 227 -6.12 -0.75 6.52
C VAL A 227 -6.83 -1.98 7.08
N VAL A 228 -7.59 -2.68 6.25
CA VAL A 228 -8.23 -3.95 6.58
C VAL A 228 -7.61 -5.03 5.71
N GLU A 229 -7.11 -6.10 6.32
CA GLU A 229 -6.47 -7.21 5.60
C GLU A 229 -7.11 -8.56 5.98
N GLY A 230 -7.11 -9.49 5.04
CA GLY A 230 -7.43 -10.88 5.37
C GLY A 230 -8.12 -11.67 4.26
N VAL A 231 -8.37 -12.94 4.55
CA VAL A 231 -8.92 -13.89 3.57
C VAL A 231 -10.44 -13.79 3.41
N HIS A 232 -11.14 -13.27 4.43
CA HIS A 232 -12.59 -13.10 4.41
C HIS A 232 -13.09 -11.96 3.50
N LEU A 233 -12.16 -11.08 3.06
CA LEU A 233 -12.43 -9.98 2.15
C LEU A 233 -12.62 -10.50 0.71
N ARG A 234 -13.80 -11.06 0.40
CA ARG A 234 -14.10 -11.55 -0.96
C ARG A 234 -14.21 -10.36 -1.94
N PRO A 235 -13.56 -10.40 -3.12
CA PRO A 235 -13.57 -9.31 -4.10
C PRO A 235 -14.96 -8.72 -4.40
N GLY A 236 -15.98 -9.54 -4.68
CA GLY A 236 -17.33 -9.02 -4.94
C GLY A 236 -17.97 -8.29 -3.75
N TRP A 237 -17.69 -8.73 -2.52
CA TRP A 237 -18.13 -8.02 -1.31
C TRP A 237 -17.31 -6.73 -1.11
N ALA A 238 -15.99 -6.76 -1.37
CA ALA A 238 -15.12 -5.60 -1.26
C ALA A 238 -15.49 -4.50 -2.28
N ALA A 239 -15.85 -4.88 -3.51
CA ALA A 239 -16.39 -3.97 -4.53
C ALA A 239 -17.74 -3.37 -4.12
N ALA A 240 -18.65 -4.18 -3.57
CA ALA A 240 -19.93 -3.70 -3.05
C ALA A 240 -19.77 -2.75 -1.85
N MET A 241 -18.82 -3.03 -0.94
CA MET A 241 -18.48 -2.12 0.15
C MET A 241 -17.84 -0.83 -0.38
N ALA A 242 -17.00 -0.92 -1.41
CA ALA A 242 -16.40 0.25 -2.04
C ALA A 242 -17.45 1.19 -2.66
N ALA A 243 -18.43 0.63 -3.37
CA ALA A 243 -19.55 1.39 -3.94
C ALA A 243 -20.41 2.13 -2.90
N ARG A 244 -20.55 1.54 -1.70
CA ARG A 244 -21.46 2.02 -0.64
C ARG A 244 -20.83 3.00 0.34
N LEU A 245 -19.55 2.80 0.67
CA LEU A 245 -18.85 3.60 1.67
C LEU A 245 -17.98 4.70 1.05
N THR A 246 -17.72 4.66 -0.26
CA THR A 246 -17.02 5.76 -0.92
C THR A 246 -17.89 7.01 -1.00
N SER A 247 -17.31 8.14 -0.62
CA SER A 247 -17.91 9.47 -0.59
C SER A 247 -16.83 10.51 -0.92
N PRO A 248 -17.17 11.80 -1.14
CA PRO A 248 -16.17 12.84 -1.40
C PRO A 248 -15.10 13.03 -0.31
N THR A 249 -15.30 12.51 0.90
CA THR A 249 -14.33 12.61 2.03
C THR A 249 -13.87 11.26 2.60
N HIS A 250 -14.31 10.15 2.01
CA HIS A 250 -13.89 8.80 2.42
C HIS A 250 -13.79 7.90 1.20
N HIS A 251 -12.62 7.32 0.94
CA HIS A 251 -12.37 6.44 -0.19
C HIS A 251 -12.22 5.00 0.29
N VAL A 252 -12.77 4.03 -0.44
CA VAL A 252 -12.58 2.61 -0.13
C VAL A 252 -11.92 1.91 -1.31
N LEU A 253 -10.70 1.42 -1.10
CA LEU A 253 -9.79 0.98 -2.17
C LEU A 253 -9.42 -0.51 -2.01
N PRO A 254 -10.10 -1.43 -2.71
CA PRO A 254 -9.78 -2.86 -2.65
C PRO A 254 -8.65 -3.29 -3.59
N PHE A 255 -7.80 -4.18 -3.08
CA PHE A 255 -6.74 -4.87 -3.82
C PHE A 255 -6.78 -6.37 -3.50
N LEU A 256 -6.50 -7.23 -4.48
CA LEU A 256 -6.27 -8.66 -4.26
C LEU A 256 -4.78 -8.95 -4.28
N VAL A 257 -4.23 -9.42 -3.16
CA VAL A 257 -2.82 -9.81 -3.03
C VAL A 257 -2.69 -11.31 -3.27
N CYS A 258 -1.84 -11.70 -4.22
CA CYS A 258 -1.61 -13.10 -4.58
C CYS A 258 -0.12 -13.41 -4.77
N ILE A 259 0.23 -14.70 -4.83
CA ILE A 259 1.49 -15.16 -5.38
C ILE A 259 1.17 -16.10 -6.54
N ALA A 260 1.53 -15.69 -7.76
CA ALA A 260 1.16 -16.42 -8.97
C ALA A 260 1.81 -17.83 -9.00
N ASN A 261 3.14 -17.88 -8.85
CA ASN A 261 3.92 -19.12 -8.86
C ASN A 261 3.67 -19.93 -7.57
N GLU A 262 3.29 -21.21 -7.72
CA GLU A 262 2.92 -22.07 -6.61
C GLU A 262 4.12 -22.50 -5.74
N ALA A 263 5.28 -22.78 -6.32
CA ALA A 263 6.49 -23.10 -5.57
C ALA A 263 6.92 -21.93 -4.66
N LYS A 264 6.96 -20.71 -5.20
CA LYS A 264 7.22 -19.48 -4.42
C LYS A 264 6.15 -19.18 -3.38
N HIS A 265 4.92 -19.71 -3.55
CA HIS A 265 3.88 -19.63 -2.53
C HIS A 265 4.10 -20.67 -1.41
N ALA A 266 4.52 -21.90 -1.77
CA ALA A 266 4.89 -22.95 -0.83
C ALA A 266 6.10 -22.56 0.03
N GLU A 267 7.16 -22.01 -0.59
CA GLU A 267 8.37 -21.49 0.06
C GLU A 267 8.05 -20.50 1.19
N ARG A 268 7.05 -19.63 1.00
CA ARG A 268 6.61 -18.67 2.03
C ARG A 268 6.01 -19.32 3.27
N PHE A 269 5.47 -20.53 3.16
CA PHE A 269 4.97 -21.25 4.33
C PHE A 269 6.09 -21.85 5.17
N ALA A 270 7.21 -22.27 4.56
CA ALA A 270 8.39 -22.66 5.34
C ALA A 270 8.98 -21.49 6.13
N VAL A 271 8.90 -20.26 5.61
CA VAL A 271 9.35 -19.04 6.33
C VAL A 271 8.34 -18.56 7.39
N ARG A 272 7.05 -18.89 7.24
CA ARG A 272 5.96 -18.41 8.11
C ARG A 272 5.68 -19.32 9.33
N SER A 273 5.96 -20.62 9.26
CA SER A 273 5.74 -21.53 10.39
C SER A 273 6.99 -21.69 11.26
N LYS A 274 6.81 -21.83 12.58
CA LYS A 274 7.90 -22.17 13.52
C LYS A 274 8.68 -23.41 13.04
N THR A 275 7.97 -24.39 12.47
CA THR A 275 8.56 -25.47 11.70
C THR A 275 9.04 -24.94 10.34
N MET A 276 10.34 -24.63 10.24
CA MET A 276 11.00 -24.12 9.02
C MET A 276 11.14 -25.21 7.94
N THR A 277 10.03 -25.73 7.43
CA THR A 277 9.98 -26.92 6.57
C THR A 277 8.89 -26.87 5.50
N LEU A 278 9.20 -27.49 4.35
CA LEU A 278 8.27 -27.76 3.25
C LEU A 278 7.63 -29.16 3.34
N ARG A 279 7.82 -29.88 4.45
CA ARG A 279 7.23 -31.20 4.69
C ARG A 279 5.74 -31.09 5.04
N PRO A 280 4.80 -31.68 4.26
CA PRO A 280 3.36 -31.56 4.53
C PRO A 280 2.92 -32.18 5.86
N ASP A 281 3.62 -33.22 6.31
CA ASP A 281 3.44 -33.87 7.62
C ASP A 281 3.73 -32.94 8.80
N ALA A 282 4.62 -31.97 8.63
CA ALA A 282 5.12 -31.08 9.69
C ALA A 282 4.74 -29.60 9.49
N ASN A 283 3.98 -29.26 8.44
CA ASN A 283 3.53 -27.90 8.14
C ASN A 283 2.07 -27.89 7.66
N ARG A 284 1.16 -27.37 8.53
CA ARG A 284 -0.29 -27.31 8.26
C ARG A 284 -0.64 -26.57 6.96
N TYR A 285 0.10 -25.51 6.62
CA TYR A 285 -0.16 -24.74 5.41
C TYR A 285 0.26 -25.48 4.14
N VAL A 286 1.36 -26.24 4.18
CA VAL A 286 1.79 -27.07 3.06
C VAL A 286 0.82 -28.25 2.86
N ARG A 287 0.37 -28.89 3.95
CA ARG A 287 -0.69 -29.92 3.91
C ARG A 287 -1.95 -29.44 3.20
N HIS A 288 -2.36 -28.19 3.47
CA HIS A 288 -3.57 -27.58 2.90
C HIS A 288 -3.30 -26.69 1.68
N LEU A 289 -2.10 -26.71 1.10
CA LEU A 289 -1.72 -25.83 -0.03
C LEU A 289 -2.70 -25.94 -1.19
N ARG A 290 -3.15 -27.15 -1.54
CA ARG A 290 -4.15 -27.38 -2.59
C ARG A 290 -5.47 -26.65 -2.31
N SER A 291 -5.97 -26.67 -1.07
CA SER A 291 -7.17 -25.91 -0.67
C SER A 291 -6.93 -24.40 -0.71
N ILE A 292 -5.76 -23.95 -0.24
CA ILE A 292 -5.35 -22.53 -0.29
C ILE A 292 -5.31 -22.03 -1.74
N ARG A 293 -4.70 -22.79 -2.66
CA ARG A 293 -4.66 -22.47 -4.10
C ARG A 293 -6.05 -22.47 -4.74
N VAL A 294 -6.90 -23.46 -4.44
CA VAL A 294 -8.30 -23.50 -4.93
C VAL A 294 -9.10 -22.26 -4.48
N ILE A 295 -8.90 -21.79 -3.25
CA ILE A 295 -9.49 -20.53 -2.78
C ILE A 295 -8.86 -19.33 -3.50
N GLN A 296 -7.54 -19.31 -3.72
CA GLN A 296 -6.88 -18.24 -4.47
C GLN A 296 -7.41 -18.14 -5.91
N ASP A 297 -7.60 -19.27 -6.61
CA ASP A 297 -8.16 -19.35 -7.97
C ASP A 297 -9.63 -18.92 -8.01
N HIS A 298 -10.38 -19.11 -6.92
CA HIS A 298 -11.71 -18.53 -6.79
C HIS A 298 -11.63 -17.00 -6.63
N LEU A 299 -10.79 -16.48 -5.74
CA LEU A 299 -10.63 -15.05 -5.52
C LEU A 299 -10.09 -14.32 -6.76
N LEU A 300 -9.18 -14.92 -7.51
CA LEU A 300 -8.65 -14.34 -8.77
C LEU A 300 -9.75 -14.18 -9.82
N ARG A 301 -10.63 -15.16 -9.98
CA ARG A 301 -11.80 -15.07 -10.87
C ARG A 301 -12.83 -14.03 -10.38
N ASP A 302 -13.07 -13.98 -9.07
CA ASP A 302 -13.95 -12.99 -8.43
C ASP A 302 -13.40 -11.55 -8.62
N ALA A 303 -12.10 -11.35 -8.47
CA ALA A 303 -11.45 -10.07 -8.71
C ALA A 303 -11.48 -9.64 -10.18
N GLY A 304 -11.30 -10.59 -11.12
CA GLY A 304 -11.47 -10.33 -12.55
C GLY A 304 -12.89 -9.87 -12.91
N ALA A 305 -13.91 -10.57 -12.40
CA ALA A 305 -15.32 -10.23 -12.61
C ALA A 305 -15.73 -8.88 -12.00
N HIS A 306 -15.02 -8.41 -10.96
CA HIS A 306 -15.28 -7.15 -10.27
C HIS A 306 -14.23 -6.06 -10.54
N LEU A 307 -13.34 -6.25 -11.54
CA LEU A 307 -12.27 -5.31 -11.90
C LEU A 307 -11.38 -4.86 -10.72
N ILE A 308 -11.14 -5.73 -9.73
CA ILE A 308 -10.28 -5.42 -8.59
C ILE A 308 -8.81 -5.61 -8.97
N PRO A 309 -7.93 -4.62 -8.69
CA PRO A 309 -6.51 -4.72 -9.03
C PRO A 309 -5.83 -5.88 -8.31
N VAL A 310 -5.13 -6.72 -9.09
CA VAL A 310 -4.39 -7.88 -8.59
C VAL A 310 -2.90 -7.54 -8.42
N VAL A 311 -2.41 -7.70 -7.19
CA VAL A 311 -1.04 -7.45 -6.76
C VAL A 311 -0.31 -8.79 -6.60
N ASN A 312 0.48 -9.17 -7.61
CA ASN A 312 1.37 -10.32 -7.53
C ASN A 312 2.59 -9.96 -6.66
N ASN A 313 2.53 -10.32 -5.38
CA ASN A 313 3.43 -9.84 -4.33
C ASN A 313 4.79 -10.57 -4.29
N THR A 314 5.42 -10.81 -5.45
CA THR A 314 6.75 -11.47 -5.51
C THR A 314 7.85 -10.61 -4.91
N ASN A 315 7.72 -9.29 -5.01
CA ASN A 315 8.58 -8.31 -4.34
C ASN A 315 7.72 -7.34 -3.52
N VAL A 316 8.00 -7.26 -2.22
CA VAL A 316 7.19 -6.49 -1.26
C VAL A 316 7.33 -4.98 -1.49
N ASP A 317 8.54 -4.47 -1.72
CA ASP A 317 8.79 -3.04 -1.93
C ASP A 317 8.08 -2.49 -3.18
N ARG A 318 8.13 -3.22 -4.29
CA ARG A 318 7.41 -2.88 -5.53
C ARG A 318 5.90 -2.91 -5.32
N SER A 319 5.39 -3.88 -4.58
CA SER A 319 3.96 -4.01 -4.27
C SER A 319 3.49 -2.84 -3.39
N LEU A 320 4.23 -2.56 -2.32
CA LEU A 320 4.02 -1.44 -1.40
C LEU A 320 4.06 -0.08 -2.12
N ALA A 321 5.07 0.15 -2.96
CA ALA A 321 5.20 1.38 -3.74
C ALA A 321 4.05 1.55 -4.74
N THR A 322 3.64 0.46 -5.41
CA THR A 322 2.53 0.51 -6.38
C THR A 322 1.19 0.81 -5.69
N ILE A 323 0.89 0.14 -4.57
CA ILE A 323 -0.35 0.40 -3.81
C ILE A 323 -0.34 1.83 -3.27
N HIS A 324 0.76 2.28 -2.65
CA HIS A 324 0.87 3.65 -2.14
C HIS A 324 0.64 4.70 -3.24
N ALA A 325 1.31 4.58 -4.39
CA ALA A 325 1.11 5.49 -5.51
C ALA A 325 -0.34 5.48 -6.03
N THR A 326 -0.99 4.30 -6.05
CA THR A 326 -2.39 4.15 -6.44
C THR A 326 -3.34 4.84 -5.46
N VAL A 327 -3.10 4.68 -4.15
CA VAL A 327 -3.87 5.33 -3.07
C VAL A 327 -3.80 6.85 -3.22
N LEU A 328 -2.59 7.41 -3.37
CA LEU A 328 -2.42 8.84 -3.59
C LEU A 328 -3.12 9.32 -4.87
N ALA A 329 -2.97 8.61 -5.99
CA ALA A 329 -3.64 8.96 -7.24
C ALA A 329 -5.18 9.01 -7.08
N CYS A 330 -5.77 8.04 -6.38
CA CYS A 330 -7.21 8.03 -6.08
C CYS A 330 -7.63 9.20 -5.17
N LEU A 331 -6.81 9.57 -4.17
CA LEU A 331 -7.07 10.73 -3.30
C LEU A 331 -6.97 12.06 -4.07
N ARG A 332 -6.05 12.18 -5.04
CA ARG A 332 -5.96 13.37 -5.93
C ARG A 332 -7.27 13.56 -6.69
N LEU A 333 -7.81 12.50 -7.30
CA LEU A 333 -9.08 12.55 -8.04
C LEU A 333 -10.25 13.00 -7.16
N GLY A 334 -10.33 12.51 -5.91
CA GLY A 334 -11.33 12.97 -4.94
C GLY A 334 -11.19 14.46 -4.59
N SER A 335 -9.95 14.92 -4.37
CA SER A 335 -9.68 16.31 -4.00
C SER A 335 -9.90 17.35 -5.12
N ALA A 336 -9.98 16.92 -6.38
CA ALA A 336 -10.29 17.78 -7.52
C ALA A 336 -11.75 18.27 -7.55
N GLY A 337 -12.62 17.74 -6.68
CA GLY A 337 -14.04 18.09 -6.56
C GLY A 337 -14.37 19.55 -6.18
N VAL A 338 -13.36 20.41 -5.97
CA VAL A 338 -13.55 21.86 -5.77
C VAL A 338 -13.64 22.63 -7.11
N THR A 339 -13.18 22.05 -8.22
CA THR A 339 -13.25 22.67 -9.56
C THR A 339 -13.61 21.65 -10.65
N GLY A 340 -14.90 21.33 -10.78
CA GLY A 340 -15.45 20.70 -11.99
C GLY A 340 -15.02 19.26 -12.31
N ALA A 341 -14.39 18.55 -11.36
CA ALA A 341 -14.10 17.12 -11.53
C ALA A 341 -15.41 16.30 -11.66
N PRO A 342 -15.41 15.20 -12.44
CA PRO A 342 -16.58 14.32 -12.53
C PRO A 342 -16.93 13.75 -11.15
N ALA A 343 -18.23 13.56 -10.90
CA ALA A 343 -18.72 12.92 -9.69
C ALA A 343 -18.06 11.54 -9.47
N PRO A 344 -17.88 11.08 -8.21
CA PRO A 344 -17.34 9.75 -7.95
C PRO A 344 -18.17 8.70 -8.70
N PRO A 345 -17.51 7.70 -9.32
CA PRO A 345 -18.16 6.73 -10.19
C PRO A 345 -19.32 6.03 -9.47
N SER A 346 -20.53 6.18 -10.02
CA SER A 346 -21.74 5.60 -9.46
C SER A 346 -21.81 4.09 -9.74
N GLY A 347 -21.57 3.28 -8.71
CA GLY A 347 -21.68 1.83 -8.77
C GLY A 347 -20.33 1.11 -8.66
N ALA A 348 -20.38 -0.14 -8.20
CA ALA A 348 -19.19 -0.92 -7.85
C ALA A 348 -18.22 -1.11 -9.02
N GLU A 349 -18.74 -1.45 -10.19
CA GLU A 349 -17.95 -1.72 -11.39
C GLU A 349 -17.18 -0.48 -11.85
N ALA A 350 -17.83 0.69 -11.90
CA ALA A 350 -17.19 1.94 -12.30
C ALA A 350 -16.13 2.41 -11.27
N ALA A 351 -16.36 2.19 -9.98
CA ALA A 351 -15.39 2.49 -8.92
C ALA A 351 -14.15 1.58 -9.01
N CYS A 352 -14.35 0.28 -9.20
CA CYS A 352 -13.27 -0.68 -9.38
C CYS A 352 -12.52 -0.46 -10.71
N ALA A 353 -13.21 -0.13 -11.80
CA ALA A 353 -12.59 0.21 -13.08
C ALA A 353 -11.67 1.45 -12.98
N ALA A 354 -12.11 2.51 -12.29
CA ALA A 354 -11.28 3.69 -12.04
C ALA A 354 -10.02 3.35 -11.23
N LEU A 355 -10.17 2.57 -10.15
CA LEU A 355 -9.08 2.09 -9.33
C LEU A 355 -8.10 1.19 -10.12
N ALA A 356 -8.60 0.26 -10.93
CA ALA A 356 -7.79 -0.60 -11.78
C ALA A 356 -7.00 0.21 -12.84
N GLY A 357 -7.62 1.26 -13.38
CA GLY A 357 -6.96 2.21 -14.29
C GLY A 357 -5.79 2.95 -13.64
N GLU A 358 -5.97 3.47 -12.42
CA GLU A 358 -4.86 4.09 -11.66
C GLU A 358 -3.79 3.06 -11.28
N PHE A 359 -4.19 1.87 -10.81
CA PHE A 359 -3.26 0.80 -10.46
C PHE A 359 -2.39 0.39 -11.66
N ALA A 360 -2.99 0.26 -12.86
CA ALA A 360 -2.26 -0.04 -14.08
C ALA A 360 -1.26 1.06 -14.45
N ARG A 361 -1.64 2.34 -14.31
CA ARG A 361 -0.73 3.50 -14.51
C ARG A 361 0.44 3.46 -13.53
N CYS A 362 0.17 3.34 -12.22
CA CYS A 362 1.19 3.30 -11.17
C CYS A 362 2.13 2.09 -11.33
N ARG A 363 1.59 0.92 -11.69
CA ARG A 363 2.38 -0.29 -11.94
C ARG A 363 3.29 -0.11 -13.15
N ALA A 364 2.79 0.43 -14.27
CA ALA A 364 3.59 0.67 -15.46
C ALA A 364 4.74 1.66 -15.19
N ALA A 365 4.47 2.74 -14.45
CA ALA A 365 5.50 3.70 -14.03
C ALA A 365 6.59 3.02 -13.18
N ALA A 366 6.19 2.25 -12.16
CA ALA A 366 7.10 1.53 -11.26
C ALA A 366 7.91 0.40 -11.94
N TRP A 367 7.44 -0.13 -13.07
CA TRP A 367 8.11 -1.21 -13.83
C TRP A 367 8.91 -0.69 -15.03
N SER A 368 8.78 0.57 -15.40
CA SER A 368 9.59 1.16 -16.48
C SER A 368 11.03 1.39 -16.03
N GLY A 369 11.93 0.46 -16.37
CA GLY A 369 13.37 0.57 -16.06
C GLY A 369 14.01 1.87 -16.61
N ARG A 370 13.41 2.47 -17.64
CA ARG A 370 13.81 3.75 -18.21
C ARG A 370 13.56 4.94 -17.26
N ALA A 371 12.41 5.00 -16.57
CA ALA A 371 12.15 6.06 -15.58
C ALA A 371 13.08 5.93 -14.36
N ALA A 372 13.39 4.70 -13.92
CA ALA A 372 14.37 4.47 -12.86
C ALA A 372 15.78 4.92 -13.29
N LEU A 373 16.22 4.58 -14.50
CA LEU A 373 17.50 5.02 -15.05
C LEU A 373 17.57 6.53 -15.27
N ASP A 374 16.50 7.14 -15.77
CA ASP A 374 16.45 8.59 -16.03
C ASP A 374 16.34 9.40 -14.73
N GLY A 375 15.70 8.87 -13.68
CA GLY A 375 15.75 9.43 -12.32
C GLY A 375 17.16 9.35 -11.70
N ILE A 376 17.91 8.26 -11.92
CA ILE A 376 19.32 8.14 -11.51
C ILE A 376 20.20 9.13 -12.30
N ARG A 377 19.94 9.29 -13.61
CA ARG A 377 20.67 10.24 -14.47
C ARG A 377 20.37 11.70 -14.10
N ALA A 378 19.12 12.03 -13.79
CA ALA A 378 18.73 13.36 -13.30
C ALA A 378 19.39 13.68 -11.95
N ALA A 379 19.38 12.72 -11.02
CA ALA A 379 20.08 12.85 -9.74
C ALA A 379 21.61 13.05 -9.90
N ARG A 380 22.24 12.37 -10.86
CA ARG A 380 23.66 12.59 -11.21
C ARG A 380 23.92 13.97 -11.83
N ARG A 381 23.04 14.47 -12.71
CA ARG A 381 23.16 15.82 -13.29
C ARG A 381 23.00 16.92 -12.23
N GLY A 382 22.07 16.76 -11.29
CA GLY A 382 21.87 17.70 -10.18
C GLY A 382 22.97 17.70 -9.11
N ALA A 383 23.87 16.71 -9.11
CA ALA A 383 24.99 16.63 -8.17
C ALA A 383 26.32 17.20 -8.73
N GLY A 384 26.38 17.55 -10.02
CA GLY A 384 27.60 18.04 -10.68
C GLY A 384 27.73 19.57 -10.75
N ALA A 385 26.70 20.33 -10.37
CA ALA A 385 26.70 21.79 -10.41
C ALA A 385 27.06 22.39 -9.04
N GLY A 386 28.34 22.35 -8.68
CA GLY A 386 28.88 23.22 -7.63
C GLY A 386 28.95 24.68 -8.13
N PRO A 387 28.90 25.68 -7.23
CA PRO A 387 29.06 27.08 -7.63
C PRO A 387 30.50 27.30 -8.12
N GLY A 388 30.66 27.91 -9.29
CA GLY A 388 31.96 28.29 -9.80
C GLY A 388 32.50 29.53 -9.11
N GLU A 389 33.80 29.54 -8.81
CA GLU A 389 34.56 30.74 -8.44
C GLU A 389 35.52 31.16 -9.59
N PRO A 390 35.93 32.44 -9.63
CA PRO A 390 36.47 33.05 -10.84
C PRO A 390 37.96 32.74 -11.08
N GLY A 391 38.40 32.89 -12.32
CA GLY A 391 39.68 32.35 -12.80
C GLY A 391 40.92 33.22 -12.55
N ALA A 392 42.07 32.58 -12.78
CA ALA A 392 43.37 33.19 -13.07
C ALA A 392 44.04 32.36 -14.19
N GLY A 393 44.85 32.99 -15.04
CA GLY A 393 45.35 32.39 -16.30
C GLY A 393 46.82 31.95 -16.28
N SER A 394 47.36 31.72 -17.49
CA SER A 394 48.70 31.16 -17.82
C SER A 394 48.87 29.66 -17.44
N GLU A 395 49.61 28.82 -18.17
CA GLU A 395 50.49 29.04 -19.33
C GLU A 395 50.62 27.77 -20.21
N SER A 396 51.41 27.85 -21.29
CA SER A 396 51.53 26.85 -22.37
C SER A 396 52.33 25.58 -22.07
N ALA A 397 52.02 24.45 -22.75
CA ALA A 397 53.01 23.65 -23.53
C ALA A 397 52.42 22.39 -24.25
N GLY A 398 52.70 22.26 -25.56
CA GLY A 398 53.23 21.01 -26.18
C GLY A 398 52.31 19.78 -26.46
N PRO A 399 52.38 19.15 -27.66
CA PRO A 399 51.50 18.02 -28.04
C PRO A 399 52.18 16.66 -28.29
N SER A 400 51.43 15.55 -28.15
CA SER A 400 51.68 14.22 -28.76
C SER A 400 50.51 13.25 -28.47
N THR A 401 50.24 12.13 -29.17
CA THR A 401 50.35 11.73 -30.60
C THR A 401 49.56 10.43 -30.81
N SER A 402 48.72 10.34 -31.86
CA SER A 402 48.26 9.08 -32.51
C SER A 402 47.46 8.06 -31.65
N ALA A 403 46.75 7.06 -32.19
CA ALA A 403 46.51 6.68 -33.59
C ALA A 403 45.09 6.08 -33.75
N ALA A 404 44.55 6.14 -34.96
CA ALA A 404 43.37 5.38 -35.35
C ALA A 404 43.78 4.14 -36.17
N LEU A 405 43.04 3.03 -36.04
CA LEU A 405 43.00 1.97 -37.04
C LEU A 405 41.55 1.52 -37.26
N SER A 406 41.24 1.21 -38.51
CA SER A 406 39.94 0.74 -39.02
C SER A 406 40.14 -0.53 -39.86
N ALA A 407 39.04 -1.06 -40.42
CA ALA A 407 38.94 -2.19 -41.38
C ALA A 407 38.95 -3.61 -40.74
N ALA A 408 38.23 -4.62 -41.28
CA ALA A 408 37.13 -4.61 -42.28
C ALA A 408 36.40 -5.98 -42.37
N SER A 409 35.15 -5.94 -42.86
CA SER A 409 34.45 -6.93 -43.74
C SER A 409 34.26 -8.42 -43.39
N SER A 410 32.99 -8.79 -43.21
CA SER A 410 32.14 -9.84 -43.86
C SER A 410 32.75 -10.75 -44.97
N PRO A 411 32.22 -11.97 -45.28
CA PRO A 411 30.78 -12.35 -45.49
C PRO A 411 30.40 -13.77 -44.95
N GLY A 412 29.24 -14.41 -45.16
CA GLY A 412 27.93 -14.12 -45.81
C GLY A 412 27.16 -15.44 -46.08
N GLY A 413 25.83 -15.43 -46.24
CA GLY A 413 25.04 -16.64 -46.58
C GLY A 413 23.51 -16.47 -46.41
N ALA A 414 22.71 -16.96 -47.37
CA ALA A 414 21.25 -16.76 -47.46
C ALA A 414 20.48 -18.10 -47.77
N PRO A 415 19.30 -18.17 -48.46
CA PRO A 415 18.00 -18.28 -47.75
C PRO A 415 16.99 -19.36 -48.25
N TRP A 416 15.94 -19.66 -47.43
CA TRP A 416 14.59 -20.24 -47.76
C TRP A 416 14.51 -21.71 -48.25
N PRO A 417 13.32 -22.37 -48.41
CA PRO A 417 11.88 -22.03 -48.14
C PRO A 417 11.24 -22.96 -47.07
N GLY A 418 9.91 -23.14 -46.83
CA GLY A 418 8.66 -22.42 -47.20
C GLY A 418 7.38 -23.31 -47.30
N ALA A 419 6.18 -22.69 -47.20
CA ALA A 419 4.79 -23.18 -47.46
C ALA A 419 4.04 -24.12 -46.47
N GLY A 420 2.76 -23.80 -46.20
CA GLY A 420 1.77 -24.65 -45.51
C GLY A 420 0.55 -23.87 -44.97
N ARG A 421 -0.65 -24.06 -45.55
CA ARG A 421 -1.91 -23.40 -45.11
C ARG A 421 -2.71 -24.29 -44.14
N GLY A 422 -3.40 -23.65 -43.20
CA GLY A 422 -4.49 -24.24 -42.41
C GLY A 422 -4.90 -23.25 -41.32
N GLY A 423 -6.19 -22.93 -41.20
CA GLY A 423 -6.66 -21.94 -40.22
C GLY A 423 -7.77 -22.52 -39.35
N GLU A 424 -7.83 -22.07 -38.10
CA GLU A 424 -9.02 -22.01 -37.25
C GLU A 424 -8.72 -21.05 -36.09
N GLY A 425 -9.76 -20.45 -35.49
CA GLY A 425 -9.61 -19.33 -34.56
C GLY A 425 -9.07 -19.76 -33.19
N ALA A 426 -8.05 -19.06 -32.69
CA ALA A 426 -7.50 -19.23 -31.35
C ALA A 426 -7.45 -17.88 -30.62
N VAL A 427 -7.71 -17.92 -29.31
CA VAL A 427 -7.76 -16.75 -28.42
C VAL A 427 -6.35 -16.37 -27.98
N ASP A 428 -6.08 -15.07 -27.82
CA ASP A 428 -4.73 -14.50 -27.64
C ASP A 428 -4.16 -14.73 -26.22
N GLU A 429 -3.43 -15.83 -26.03
CA GLU A 429 -2.64 -16.10 -24.82
C GLU A 429 -1.18 -15.61 -24.96
N SER A 430 -0.94 -14.30 -24.74
CA SER A 430 0.43 -13.72 -24.79
C SER A 430 0.86 -13.06 -23.47
N TRP A 431 0.93 -13.82 -22.36
CA TRP A 431 1.36 -13.31 -21.04
C TRP A 431 2.47 -14.11 -20.32
N TYR A 432 3.19 -14.99 -21.04
CA TYR A 432 4.33 -15.73 -20.49
C TYR A 432 5.48 -15.94 -21.48
N ALA A 433 6.53 -15.12 -21.39
CA ALA A 433 7.92 -15.50 -21.70
C ALA A 433 8.91 -14.32 -21.50
N SER A 434 9.59 -14.30 -20.35
CA SER A 434 11.03 -13.99 -20.19
C SER A 434 11.33 -13.59 -18.74
N ASP A 435 12.17 -14.36 -18.07
CA ASP A 435 13.31 -13.84 -17.30
C ASP A 435 14.24 -15.02 -17.00
N GLY A 436 15.54 -14.79 -17.18
CA GLY A 436 16.56 -15.85 -17.21
C GLY A 436 16.93 -16.41 -15.85
N GLU A 437 17.53 -17.60 -15.88
CA GLU A 437 18.13 -18.25 -14.72
C GLU A 437 19.48 -17.60 -14.39
N GLU A 438 19.63 -17.03 -13.19
CA GLU A 438 20.96 -16.74 -12.61
C GLU A 438 21.16 -17.60 -11.36
N SER A 439 22.07 -18.57 -11.46
CA SER A 439 22.46 -19.45 -10.36
C SER A 439 23.35 -18.73 -9.35
N TRP A 440 22.96 -18.70 -8.08
CA TRP A 440 23.82 -18.23 -6.99
C TRP A 440 24.53 -19.40 -6.32
N ALA A 441 25.85 -19.52 -6.55
CA ALA A 441 26.72 -20.39 -5.77
C ALA A 441 27.07 -19.71 -4.44
N GLY A 442 26.86 -20.42 -3.33
CA GLY A 442 27.13 -19.88 -1.99
C GLY A 442 28.61 -19.96 -1.61
N SER A 443 29.07 -18.98 -0.85
CA SER A 443 30.31 -19.06 -0.05
C SER A 443 30.06 -18.37 1.29
N GLY A 444 29.97 -19.15 2.36
CA GLY A 444 29.85 -18.62 3.72
C GLY A 444 31.18 -18.05 4.22
N SER A 445 31.11 -17.03 5.07
CA SER A 445 32.23 -16.60 5.91
C SER A 445 31.67 -16.08 7.23
N SER A 446 32.05 -16.74 8.33
CA SER A 446 31.71 -16.35 9.69
C SER A 446 32.66 -15.27 10.18
N GLY A 447 32.12 -14.14 10.65
CA GLY A 447 32.91 -13.09 11.30
C GLY A 447 32.07 -12.40 12.38
N GLY A 448 32.28 -12.77 13.63
CA GLY A 448 31.64 -12.11 14.78
C GLY A 448 32.34 -10.78 15.12
N ALA A 449 31.55 -9.79 15.54
CA ALA A 449 32.05 -8.59 16.20
C ALA A 449 30.96 -8.03 17.12
N GLU A 450 31.17 -8.16 18.43
CA GLU A 450 30.36 -7.46 19.44
C GLU A 450 30.58 -5.95 19.33
N ARG A 451 29.49 -5.17 19.41
CA ARG A 451 29.52 -3.77 19.88
C ARG A 451 28.21 -3.41 20.58
N ASP A 452 28.34 -2.97 21.83
CA ASP A 452 27.27 -2.29 22.57
C ASP A 452 26.82 -1.00 21.86
N GLY A 453 25.52 -0.71 21.95
CA GLY A 453 24.94 0.51 21.39
C GLY A 453 23.46 0.62 21.71
N THR A 454 23.14 1.36 22.78
CA THR A 454 21.79 1.63 23.28
C THR A 454 20.83 2.12 22.17
N GLY A 455 19.77 1.34 21.92
CA GLY A 455 18.72 1.66 20.95
C GLY A 455 17.34 1.30 21.49
N LEU A 456 16.44 2.28 21.53
CA LEU A 456 15.08 2.19 22.09
C LEU A 456 14.28 1.02 21.47
N GLY A 457 13.92 0.04 22.30
CA GLY A 457 13.09 -1.08 21.90
C GLY A 457 11.66 -0.65 21.59
N TRP A 458 11.22 -0.89 20.36
CA TRP A 458 9.81 -0.90 19.99
C TRP A 458 9.28 -2.31 20.19
N ALA A 459 8.10 -2.45 20.82
CA ALA A 459 7.57 -3.74 21.20
C ALA A 459 7.13 -4.57 19.98
N GLU A 460 7.85 -5.65 19.68
CA GLU A 460 7.47 -6.67 18.69
C GLU A 460 6.39 -7.64 19.22
N GLY A 461 6.08 -7.60 20.52
CA GLY A 461 5.25 -8.60 21.21
C GLY A 461 3.81 -8.76 20.70
N SER A 462 3.18 -7.71 20.16
CA SER A 462 1.75 -7.77 19.81
C SER A 462 1.42 -8.58 18.55
N VAL A 463 2.42 -9.03 17.77
CA VAL A 463 2.21 -9.95 16.63
C VAL A 463 2.49 -11.39 17.06
N GLU A 464 3.60 -11.63 17.77
CA GLU A 464 3.97 -12.97 18.22
C GLU A 464 3.02 -13.56 19.27
N GLU A 465 2.39 -12.75 20.13
CA GLU A 465 1.43 -13.25 21.13
C GLU A 465 0.16 -13.80 20.46
N GLY A 466 -0.44 -13.06 19.52
CA GLY A 466 -1.60 -13.53 18.76
C GLY A 466 -1.30 -14.69 17.80
N GLU A 467 -0.05 -14.85 17.35
CA GLU A 467 0.41 -15.98 16.54
C GLU A 467 0.88 -17.19 17.39
N ARG A 468 1.07 -17.05 18.71
CA ARG A 468 1.31 -18.17 19.64
C ARG A 468 0.02 -18.89 20.03
N GLU A 469 -1.05 -18.15 20.33
CA GLU A 469 -2.34 -18.73 20.74
C GLU A 469 -3.01 -19.55 19.63
N GLU A 470 -2.75 -19.25 18.35
CA GLU A 470 -3.23 -20.03 17.19
C GLU A 470 -2.63 -21.45 17.04
N GLU A 471 -1.66 -21.82 17.89
CA GLU A 471 -1.02 -23.15 17.87
C GLU A 471 -1.26 -23.97 19.15
N GLU A 472 -1.50 -23.34 20.31
CA GLU A 472 -1.76 -24.08 21.56
C GLU A 472 -3.22 -24.58 21.71
N GLU A 473 -4.18 -24.01 20.97
CA GLU A 473 -5.63 -24.28 21.16
C GLU A 473 -6.29 -25.26 20.15
N GLU A 474 -5.56 -25.87 19.21
CA GLU A 474 -6.08 -26.94 18.32
C GLU A 474 -5.49 -28.34 18.63
N GLU A 475 -4.71 -28.50 19.72
CA GLU A 475 -4.21 -29.81 20.20
C GLU A 475 -5.17 -30.50 21.20
N VAL A 476 -6.41 -30.02 21.35
CA VAL A 476 -7.47 -30.52 22.26
C VAL A 476 -8.73 -30.96 21.50
#